data_AF-A0A5J5P5P9-F1
#
_entry.id   AF-A0A5J5P5P9-F1
#
_cell.length_a   1.000
_cell.length_b   1.000
_cell.length_c   1.000
_cell.angle_alpha   90.00
_cell.angle_beta   90.00
_cell.angle_gamma   90.00
#
_symmetry.space_group_name_H-M   'P 1'
#
loop_
_entity.id
_entity.type
_entity.pdbx_description
1 polymer ?
#
loop_
_entity_poly.entity_id
_entity_poly.type
_entity_poly.pdbx_seq_one_letter_code
_entity_poly.pdbx_strand_id
1 'polypeptide(L)'
;MSFFMKSSSRSVHEERRWSAELPTTQSDLCMSLTVWRKSLVMSCNGFTVINSDGDVVYRVETYIGQRPKELVLMDGVGKSILTMRRNQEP
;
A
#
# COMPACT_ATOMS: atom_id res chain seq x y z
N MET A 1 -22.48 -21.69 18.13
CA MET A 1 -21.83 -21.89 16.82
C MET A 1 -20.60 -20.99 16.79
N SER A 2 -19.42 -21.50 17.14
CA SER A 2 -18.20 -20.71 17.28
C SER A 2 -17.33 -20.94 16.03
N PHE A 3 -17.24 -19.96 15.14
CA PHE A 3 -16.32 -20.04 14.00
C PHE A 3 -14.95 -19.51 14.45
N PHE A 4 -14.08 -20.43 14.89
CA PHE A 4 -12.66 -20.16 15.10
C PHE A 4 -11.99 -19.99 13.72
N MET A 5 -11.81 -18.75 13.28
CA MET A 5 -11.04 -18.45 12.07
C MET A 5 -9.56 -18.43 12.44
N LYS A 6 -8.91 -19.59 12.32
CA LYS A 6 -7.48 -19.77 12.55
C LYS A 6 -6.72 -19.03 11.45
N SER A 7 -6.30 -17.79 11.71
CA SER A 7 -5.43 -17.03 10.81
C SER A 7 -4.09 -17.73 10.70
N SER A 8 -3.85 -18.42 9.58
CA SER A 8 -2.53 -18.97 9.26
C SER A 8 -1.66 -17.84 8.73
N SER A 9 -1.03 -17.10 9.64
CA SER A 9 0.08 -16.22 9.28
C SER A 9 1.27 -17.10 8.93
N ARG A 10 1.45 -17.38 7.64
CA ARG A 10 2.70 -17.94 7.12
C ARG A 10 3.67 -16.78 6.90
N SER A 11 4.67 -16.63 7.77
CA SER A 11 5.87 -15.87 7.40
C SER A 11 6.70 -16.76 6.48
N VAL A 12 6.72 -16.46 5.18
CA VAL A 12 7.67 -17.07 4.26
C VAL A 12 8.98 -16.33 4.43
N HIS A 13 9.91 -16.91 5.18
CA HIS A 13 11.30 -16.47 5.17
C HIS A 13 11.97 -17.19 3.99
N GLU A 14 11.83 -16.63 2.79
CA GLU A 14 12.56 -17.12 1.60
C GLU A 14 13.80 -16.25 1.43
N GLU A 15 14.91 -16.67 2.04
CA GLU A 15 16.24 -16.19 1.66
C GLU A 15 16.59 -16.74 0.28
N ARG A 16 16.14 -16.07 -0.78
CA ARG A 16 16.79 -16.18 -2.08
C ARG A 16 17.96 -15.22 -2.13
N ARG A 17 19.15 -15.75 -1.81
CA ARG A 17 20.41 -15.19 -2.30
C ARG A 17 20.40 -15.23 -3.83
N TRP A 18 20.03 -14.12 -4.46
CA TRP A 18 20.37 -13.86 -5.86
C TRP A 18 21.76 -13.23 -5.87
N SER A 19 22.79 -14.06 -5.99
CA SER A 19 24.13 -13.59 -6.34
C SER A 19 24.20 -13.49 -7.86
N ALA A 20 23.91 -12.31 -8.40
CA ALA A 20 24.24 -11.95 -9.77
C ALA A 20 25.04 -10.65 -9.72
N GLU A 21 26.36 -10.76 -9.93
CA GLU A 21 27.29 -9.63 -9.99
C GLU A 21 26.97 -8.75 -11.20
N LEU A 22 26.69 -7.46 -10.97
CA LEU A 22 26.54 -6.42 -12.00
C LEU A 22 27.30 -5.14 -11.58
N PRO A 23 27.86 -4.38 -12.54
CA PRO A 23 28.94 -3.43 -12.31
C PRO A 23 28.49 -2.15 -11.59
N THR A 24 29.33 -1.69 -10.66
CA THR A 24 29.08 -0.63 -9.69
C THR A 24 28.89 0.75 -10.34
N THR A 25 27.68 1.33 -10.28
CA THR A 25 27.36 2.72 -9.86
C THR A 25 25.84 2.90 -9.86
N GLN A 26 25.18 2.30 -8.89
CA GLN A 26 23.86 2.61 -8.36
C GLN A 26 23.68 1.49 -7.34
N SER A 27 24.02 1.76 -6.07
CA SER A 27 23.43 0.95 -5.01
C SER A 27 21.94 0.93 -5.31
N ASP A 28 21.38 -0.23 -5.61
CA ASP A 28 19.94 -0.43 -5.61
C ASP A 28 19.42 0.27 -4.37
N LEU A 29 18.87 1.47 -4.54
CA LEU A 29 18.55 2.34 -3.44
C LEU A 29 17.33 1.69 -2.85
N CYS A 30 17.55 0.82 -1.86
CA CYS A 30 16.52 0.00 -1.26
C CYS A 30 15.52 0.96 -0.59
N MET A 31 14.50 1.35 -1.34
CA MET A 31 13.48 2.27 -0.87
C MET A 31 12.54 1.48 0.03
N SER A 32 12.72 1.68 1.34
CA SER A 32 11.86 1.12 2.35
C SER A 32 10.61 2.00 2.50
N LEU A 33 9.44 1.41 2.27
CA LEU A 33 8.15 2.07 2.42
C LEU A 33 7.32 1.36 3.48
N THR A 34 6.74 2.11 4.40
CA THR A 34 5.83 1.60 5.42
C THR A 34 4.39 1.88 5.01
N VAL A 35 3.56 0.84 4.99
CA VAL A 35 2.11 0.99 4.76
C VAL A 35 1.37 1.01 6.08
N TRP A 36 0.86 2.18 6.46
CA TRP A 36 -0.05 2.33 7.59
C TRP A 36 -1.48 2.08 7.12
N ARG A 37 -2.13 1.04 7.65
CA ARG A 37 -3.55 0.70 7.43
C ARG A 37 -4.54 1.61 8.17
N LYS A 38 -4.39 2.92 8.00
CA LYS A 38 -5.28 3.94 8.54
C LYS A 38 -5.40 5.09 7.54
N SER A 39 -6.64 5.56 7.36
CA SER A 39 -6.94 6.77 6.58
C SER A 39 -6.56 8.03 7.35
N LEU A 40 -6.16 9.09 6.64
CA LEU A 40 -5.95 10.43 7.20
C LEU A 40 -7.25 11.25 7.24
N VAL A 41 -8.22 10.92 6.39
CA VAL A 41 -9.53 11.59 6.34
C VAL A 41 -10.54 10.85 7.21
N MET A 42 -11.24 11.60 8.08
CA MET A 42 -12.34 11.07 8.89
C MET A 42 -13.43 10.50 7.99
N SER A 43 -13.99 9.35 8.36
CA SER A 43 -15.02 8.67 7.55
C SER A 43 -14.56 8.24 6.16
N CYS A 44 -13.27 7.98 5.96
CA CYS A 44 -12.75 7.31 4.77
C CYS A 44 -12.05 6.00 5.17
N ASN A 45 -12.08 5.01 4.26
CA ASN A 45 -11.30 3.80 4.40
C ASN A 45 -10.04 3.93 3.53
N GLY A 46 -8.87 3.64 4.06
CA GLY A 46 -7.64 3.91 3.32
C GLY A 46 -6.36 3.50 4.01
N PHE A 47 -5.26 3.76 3.30
CA PHE A 47 -3.90 3.48 3.69
C PHE A 47 -3.03 4.71 3.43
N THR A 48 -2.00 4.85 4.25
CA THR A 48 -0.98 5.90 4.11
C THR A 48 0.36 5.21 3.89
N VAL A 49 1.11 5.65 2.88
CA VAL A 49 2.45 5.14 2.60
C VAL A 49 3.46 6.16 3.10
N ILE A 50 4.38 5.70 3.93
CA ILE A 50 5.37 6.52 4.63
C ILE A 50 6.77 6.07 4.18
N ASN A 51 7.66 7.02 3.86
CA ASN A 51 9.05 6.71 3.52
C ASN A 51 9.90 6.41 4.78
N SER A 52 11.18 6.13 4.59
CA SER A 52 12.15 5.93 5.68
C SER A 52 12.32 7.16 6.58
N ASP A 53 12.09 8.36 6.03
CA ASP A 53 12.29 9.63 6.70
C ASP A 53 11.09 10.03 7.58
N GLY A 54 9.97 9.29 7.46
CA GLY A 54 8.73 9.52 8.20
C GLY A 54 7.70 10.38 7.46
N ASP A 55 7.98 10.77 6.21
CA ASP A 55 7.07 11.56 5.40
C ASP A 55 5.98 10.70 4.76
N VAL A 56 4.77 11.24 4.71
CA VAL A 56 3.69 10.68 3.91
C VAL A 56 3.98 10.96 2.45
N VAL A 57 4.26 9.91 1.67
CA VAL A 57 4.58 10.02 0.24
C VAL A 57 3.40 9.67 -0.65
N TYR A 58 2.50 8.80 -0.18
CA TYR A 58 1.25 8.50 -0.88
C TYR A 58 0.10 8.31 0.09
N ARG A 59 -1.08 8.66 -0.38
CA ARG A 59 -2.35 8.37 0.29
C ARG A 59 -3.22 7.55 -0.65
N VAL A 60 -3.90 6.58 -0.08
CA VAL A 60 -4.81 5.69 -0.80
C VAL A 60 -6.13 5.68 -0.05
N GLU A 61 -7.16 6.31 -0.62
CA GLU A 61 -8.43 6.52 0.07
C GLU A 61 -9.62 6.07 -0.79
N THR A 62 -10.54 5.35 -0.16
CA THR A 62 -11.91 5.14 -0.64
C THR A 62 -12.80 6.12 0.12
N TYR A 63 -13.34 7.09 -0.61
CA TYR A 63 -14.30 8.04 -0.08
C TYR A 63 -15.65 7.35 0.10
N ILE A 64 -16.18 7.40 1.32
CA ILE A 64 -17.53 6.89 1.61
C ILE A 64 -18.53 7.81 0.88
N GLY A 65 -19.20 7.28 -0.15
CA GLY A 65 -20.06 8.04 -1.05
C GLY A 65 -20.69 7.17 -2.14
N GLN A 66 -21.20 7.78 -3.22
CA GLN A 66 -21.98 7.10 -4.26
C GLN A 66 -21.23 5.97 -5.02
N ARG A 67 -19.89 5.88 -4.88
CA ARG A 67 -19.07 4.86 -5.53
C ARG A 67 -18.13 4.17 -4.54
N PRO A 68 -18.65 3.28 -3.67
CA PRO A 68 -17.86 2.59 -2.65
C PRO A 68 -16.79 1.63 -3.22
N LYS A 69 -16.67 1.54 -4.55
CA LYS A 69 -15.71 0.68 -5.29
C LYS A 69 -14.60 1.48 -5.98
N GLU A 70 -14.57 2.79 -5.79
CA GLU A 70 -13.60 3.70 -6.36
C GLU A 70 -12.57 4.10 -5.29
N LEU A 71 -11.29 4.02 -5.65
CA LEU A 71 -10.17 4.29 -4.77
C LEU A 71 -9.25 5.30 -5.45
N VAL A 72 -8.87 6.34 -4.72
CA VAL A 72 -8.04 7.42 -5.22
C VAL A 72 -6.64 7.28 -4.64
N LEU A 73 -5.65 7.24 -5.52
CA LEU A 73 -4.24 7.40 -5.18
C LEU A 73 -3.90 8.89 -5.25
N MET A 74 -3.33 9.40 -4.17
CA MET A 74 -2.89 10.78 -4.04
C MET A 74 -1.42 10.85 -3.66
N ASP A 75 -0.78 11.97 -3.97
CA ASP A 75 0.54 12.30 -3.43
C ASP A 75 0.46 12.63 -1.92
N GLY A 76 1.63 12.89 -1.33
CA GLY A 76 1.75 13.24 0.09
C GLY A 76 0.94 14.46 0.52
N VAL A 77 0.74 15.44 -0.37
CA VAL A 77 -0.01 16.67 -0.09
C VAL A 77 -1.51 16.52 -0.33
N GLY A 78 -1.96 15.39 -0.91
CA GLY A 78 -3.37 15.09 -1.15
C GLY A 78 -3.87 15.44 -2.55
N LYS A 79 -2.99 15.72 -3.51
CA LYS A 79 -3.38 15.88 -4.91
C LYS A 79 -3.64 14.51 -5.53
N SER A 80 -4.76 14.35 -6.22
CA SER A 80 -5.09 13.11 -6.92
C SER A 80 -4.13 12.85 -8.08
N ILE A 81 -3.59 11.62 -8.12
CA ILE A 81 -2.73 11.12 -9.19
C ILE A 81 -3.53 10.20 -10.09
N LEU A 82 -4.24 9.24 -9.49
CA LEU A 82 -4.96 8.20 -10.21
C LEU A 82 -6.22 7.82 -9.44
N THR A 83 -7.25 7.44 -10.20
CA THR A 83 -8.43 6.80 -9.65
C THR A 83 -8.56 5.39 -10.20
N MET A 84 -8.71 4.42 -9.30
CA MET A 84 -8.83 3.01 -9.60
C MET A 84 -10.23 2.51 -9.25
N ARG A 85 -10.77 1.65 -10.09
CA ARG A 85 -12.01 0.91 -9.82
C ARG A 85 -11.79 -0.55 -10.13
N ARG A 86 -12.35 -1.44 -9.32
CA ARG A 86 -12.39 -2.86 -9.66
C ARG A 86 -13.32 -3.04 -10.85
N ASN A 87 -12.80 -3.56 -11.97
CA ASN A 87 -13.66 -4.01 -13.05
C ASN A 87 -14.47 -5.21 -12.53
N GLN A 88 -15.79 -5.10 -12.57
CA GLN A 88 -16.68 -6.23 -12.38
C GLN A 88 -17.29 -6.46 -13.75
N GLU A 89 -16.85 -7.51 -14.44
CA GLU A 89 -17.60 -8.00 -15.59
C GLU A 89 -19.01 -8.38 -15.11
N PRO A 90 -20.05 -8.02 -15.88
CA PRO A 90 -21.44 -8.30 -15.54
C PRO A 90 -21.75 -9.81 -15.51
#